data_AF-A0A952V2H2-F1
#
_entry.id   AF-A0A952V2H2-F1
#
_cell.length_a   1.000
_cell.length_b   1.000
_cell.length_c   1.000
_cell.angle_alpha   90.00
_cell.angle_beta   90.00
_cell.angle_gamma   90.00
#
_symmetry.space_group_name_H-M   'P 1'
#
loop_
_entity.id
_entity.type
_entity.pdbx_description
1 polymer ?
#
loop_
_entity_poly.entity_id
_entity_poly.type
_entity_poly.pdbx_seq_one_letter_code
_entity_poly.pdbx_strand_id
1 'polypeptide(L)'
;MTEYVRGVGHLRWREPDPTPPPDAAPASPPTVLERLPSAREDAVRDAMLAAAARNATAGPPPPPNDRILYLGLNPSAAAESAALAADVTIAVSGSSIVACGGKDHDLATDVGVHSFAAALAAEHGLSPAQRTTVTTVLKRADPIGRDELARLALAWAPAERGASVPSRLVISGHSMMGHMYNDAGTAAFNLQDVRDLARAFPRAAEQIEDVHVGGCYSENEVQDPASWRGVFQHVKTIWGYGGFSPLGPVDHMKAWKTATAGRAESIDKNVLLARAPATAWTKSQGVIGETVSLEKRRENARDADDVFADLVSGKIRVTHAHQPNAERAYDAYGSVAAHRNADPAERARAAERQGQVFRIRFWEQSVRAQVARAYGAAIDEAMTTAGLPKIDVATATRKELMDAFEALRAKTGALPPLLDRIAKLDPRVIDHKWCV
;
A
#
# COMPACT_ATOMS: atom_id res chain seq x y z
N MET A 1 -61.86 -68.31 26.60
CA MET A 1 -60.77 -68.47 27.58
C MET A 1 -59.53 -67.92 26.91
N THR A 2 -58.98 -66.82 27.49
CA THR A 2 -57.60 -66.32 27.30
C THR A 2 -57.24 -65.90 25.84
N GLU A 3 -56.57 -64.78 25.53
CA GLU A 3 -55.65 -63.94 26.28
C GLU A 3 -55.36 -62.64 25.47
N TYR A 4 -54.98 -61.60 26.20
CA TYR A 4 -54.34 -60.33 25.85
C TYR A 4 -53.78 -60.10 24.42
N VAL A 5 -54.17 -58.97 23.80
CA VAL A 5 -53.26 -58.13 22.98
C VAL A 5 -53.49 -56.65 23.34
N ARG A 6 -52.49 -56.02 23.96
CA ARG A 6 -52.29 -54.57 24.08
C ARG A 6 -51.12 -54.18 23.17
N GLY A 7 -51.29 -53.10 22.41
CA GLY A 7 -50.31 -52.47 21.51
C GLY A 7 -51.11 -51.85 20.37
N VAL A 8 -51.05 -50.56 20.06
CA VAL A 8 -49.86 -49.78 19.68
C VAL A 8 -50.10 -48.31 20.02
N GLY A 9 -49.15 -47.69 20.73
CA GLY A 9 -49.07 -46.23 20.87
C GLY A 9 -48.45 -45.61 19.62
N HIS A 10 -49.12 -44.62 19.04
CA HIS A 10 -48.59 -43.81 17.93
C HIS A 10 -47.43 -42.92 18.42
N LEU A 11 -46.20 -43.28 18.04
CA LEU A 11 -45.07 -42.35 18.03
C LEU A 11 -45.16 -41.48 16.78
N ARG A 12 -45.55 -40.22 16.96
CA ARG A 12 -45.39 -39.18 15.92
C ARG A 12 -43.93 -38.78 15.86
N TRP A 13 -43.27 -39.05 14.74
CA TRP A 13 -42.01 -38.40 14.37
C TRP A 13 -42.27 -36.89 14.23
N ARG A 14 -41.61 -36.08 15.06
CA ARG A 14 -41.47 -34.64 14.81
C ARG A 14 -40.30 -34.46 13.83
N GLU A 15 -40.54 -33.81 12.71
CA GLU A 15 -39.48 -33.27 11.88
C GLU A 15 -38.68 -32.25 12.71
N PRO A 16 -37.33 -32.27 12.65
CA PRO A 16 -36.52 -31.24 13.28
C PRO A 16 -36.77 -29.90 12.58
N ASP A 17 -36.94 -28.83 13.37
CA ASP A 17 -37.07 -27.47 12.87
C ASP A 17 -35.91 -27.13 11.91
N PRO A 18 -36.18 -26.46 10.78
CA PRO A 18 -35.12 -26.00 9.89
C PRO A 18 -34.21 -25.04 10.65
N THR A 19 -32.93 -25.37 10.67
CA THR A 19 -31.87 -24.51 11.19
C THR A 19 -31.92 -23.19 10.40
N PRO A 20 -31.89 -22.02 11.08
CA PRO A 20 -31.82 -20.75 10.37
C PRO A 20 -30.55 -20.72 9.49
N PRO A 21 -30.61 -20.11 8.29
CA PRO A 21 -29.44 -20.02 7.43
C PRO A 21 -28.30 -19.32 8.17
N PRO A 22 -27.05 -19.77 8.01
CA PRO A 22 -25.91 -19.08 8.58
C PRO A 22 -25.91 -17.63 8.08
N ASP A 23 -25.66 -16.72 9.02
CA ASP A 23 -25.60 -15.27 8.80
C ASP A 23 -24.95 -14.95 7.45
N ALA A 24 -25.65 -14.12 6.67
CA ALA A 24 -25.11 -13.56 5.45
C ALA A 24 -23.71 -13.02 5.73
N ALA A 25 -22.72 -13.53 4.99
CA ALA A 25 -21.34 -13.05 5.09
C ALA A 25 -21.35 -11.51 5.09
N PRO A 26 -20.62 -10.85 6.00
CA PRO A 26 -20.57 -9.40 6.02
C PRO A 26 -20.18 -8.92 4.62
N ALA A 27 -20.94 -7.95 4.10
CA ALA A 27 -20.65 -7.34 2.81
C ALA A 27 -19.15 -7.02 2.76
N SER A 28 -18.47 -7.52 1.72
CA SER A 28 -17.04 -7.24 1.56
C SER A 28 -16.84 -5.73 1.62
N PRO A 29 -15.86 -5.23 2.39
CA PRO A 29 -15.54 -3.82 2.36
C PRO A 29 -15.27 -3.40 0.90
N PRO A 30 -15.72 -2.21 0.48
CA PRO A 30 -15.43 -1.73 -0.86
C PRO A 30 -13.92 -1.78 -1.09
N THR A 31 -13.52 -2.34 -2.23
CA THR A 31 -12.15 -2.25 -2.73
C THR A 31 -11.71 -0.79 -2.68
N VAL A 32 -10.54 -0.55 -2.09
CA VAL A 32 -9.91 0.75 -1.77
C VAL A 32 -9.84 1.75 -2.95
N LEU A 33 -10.14 1.30 -4.18
CA LEU A 33 -10.12 2.13 -5.39
C LEU A 33 -11.34 3.07 -5.57
N GLU A 34 -12.43 2.97 -4.80
CA GLU A 34 -13.72 3.47 -5.30
C GLU A 34 -14.38 4.70 -4.64
N ARG A 35 -13.72 5.44 -3.74
CA ARG A 35 -14.20 6.80 -3.39
C ARG A 35 -13.05 7.77 -3.19
N LEU A 36 -12.48 8.23 -4.30
CA LEU A 36 -11.82 9.52 -4.29
C LEU A 36 -12.89 10.59 -4.01
N PRO A 37 -12.73 11.47 -3.01
CA PRO A 37 -13.59 12.64 -2.87
C PRO A 37 -13.65 13.40 -4.21
N SER A 38 -14.80 13.98 -4.51
CA SER A 38 -14.91 14.76 -5.75
C SER A 38 -13.92 15.92 -5.70
N ALA A 39 -13.32 16.29 -6.84
CA ALA A 39 -12.39 17.43 -6.91
C ALA A 39 -12.97 18.73 -6.31
N ARG A 40 -14.30 18.84 -6.25
CA ARG A 40 -15.02 19.94 -5.61
C ARG A 40 -14.96 19.89 -4.08
N GLU A 41 -15.11 18.71 -3.46
CA GLU A 41 -15.02 18.55 -2.00
C GLU A 41 -13.59 18.84 -1.51
N ASP A 42 -12.59 18.41 -2.29
CA ASP A 42 -11.19 18.73 -2.02
C ASP A 42 -10.93 20.23 -2.07
N ALA A 43 -11.41 20.92 -3.11
CA ALA A 43 -11.23 22.36 -3.24
C ALA A 43 -11.88 23.16 -2.10
N VAL A 44 -13.07 22.75 -1.63
CA VAL A 44 -13.74 23.41 -0.49
C VAL A 44 -12.96 23.18 0.80
N ARG A 45 -12.52 21.95 1.05
CA ARG A 45 -11.70 21.59 2.21
C ARG A 45 -10.39 22.39 2.22
N ASP A 46 -9.72 22.48 1.08
CA ASP A 46 -8.47 23.23 0.91
C ASP A 46 -8.68 24.73 1.17
N ALA A 47 -9.78 25.31 0.67
CA ALA A 47 -10.11 26.70 0.93
C ALA A 47 -10.36 26.98 2.43
N MET A 48 -11.03 26.06 3.13
CA MET A 48 -11.24 26.17 4.58
C MET A 48 -9.94 26.06 5.38
N LEU A 49 -9.06 25.13 5.00
CA LEU A 49 -7.76 24.95 5.65
C LEU A 49 -6.85 26.16 5.43
N ALA A 50 -6.81 26.69 4.20
CA ALA A 50 -6.08 27.91 3.89
C ALA A 50 -6.63 29.13 4.66
N ALA A 51 -7.96 29.23 4.82
CA ALA A 51 -8.57 30.29 5.63
C ALA A 51 -8.20 30.17 7.12
N ALA A 52 -8.20 28.95 7.67
CA ALA A 52 -7.78 28.70 9.05
C ALA A 52 -6.31 29.07 9.26
N ALA A 53 -5.42 28.71 8.32
CA ALA A 53 -4.01 29.05 8.36
C ALA A 53 -3.77 30.57 8.38
N ARG A 54 -4.51 31.32 7.54
CA ARG A 54 -4.45 32.79 7.49
C ARG A 54 -4.95 33.45 8.78
N ASN A 55 -5.87 32.82 9.49
CA ASN A 55 -6.44 33.33 10.73
C ASN A 55 -5.60 32.95 11.97
N ALA A 56 -4.67 32.00 11.85
CA ALA A 56 -3.74 31.66 12.92
C ALA A 56 -2.75 32.82 13.11
N THR A 57 -2.75 33.42 14.31
CA THR A 57 -1.99 34.63 14.69
C THR A 57 -0.46 34.47 14.72
N ALA A 58 0.09 33.39 14.19
CA ALA A 58 1.53 33.18 14.13
C ALA A 58 2.12 34.00 12.97
N GLY A 59 3.28 34.62 13.21
CA GLY A 59 4.04 35.38 12.20
C GLY A 59 4.37 34.55 10.95
N PRO A 60 5.10 35.10 9.96
CA PRO A 60 5.47 34.34 8.76
C PRO A 60 6.11 32.99 9.14
N PRO A 61 5.87 31.92 8.36
CA PRO A 61 6.48 30.62 8.63
C PRO A 61 8.02 30.77 8.68
N PRO A 62 8.72 30.03 9.54
CA PRO A 62 10.17 30.02 9.54
C PRO A 62 10.74 29.67 8.16
N PRO A 63 11.91 30.20 7.80
CA PRO A 63 12.55 29.82 6.56
C PRO A 63 12.88 28.32 6.56
N PRO A 64 12.83 27.65 5.40
CA PRO A 64 13.32 26.28 5.23
C PRO A 64 14.77 26.10 5.70
N ASN A 65 15.10 24.93 6.23
CA ASN A 65 16.27 24.73 7.10
C ASN A 65 17.19 23.56 6.69
N ASP A 66 16.98 22.94 5.52
CA ASP A 66 17.74 21.81 4.97
C ASP A 66 17.74 20.53 5.83
N ARG A 67 16.97 20.53 6.94
CA ARG A 67 16.84 19.39 7.84
C ARG A 67 15.98 18.31 7.20
N ILE A 68 16.24 17.06 7.57
CA ILE A 68 15.57 15.89 6.99
C ILE A 68 14.60 15.25 7.99
N LEU A 69 13.35 15.10 7.55
CA LEU A 69 12.33 14.25 8.16
C LEU A 69 12.30 12.94 7.38
N TYR A 70 12.69 11.85 8.03
CA TYR A 70 12.77 10.52 7.44
C TYR A 70 11.66 9.63 8.01
N LEU A 71 10.84 9.07 7.13
CA LEU A 71 9.82 8.07 7.40
C LEU A 71 10.22 6.74 6.76
N GLY A 72 10.66 5.78 7.57
CA GLY A 72 11.18 4.49 7.11
C GLY A 72 10.32 3.31 7.55
N LEU A 73 9.93 2.48 6.59
CA LEU A 73 9.06 1.33 6.81
C LEU A 73 9.81 0.01 7.09
N ASN A 74 11.00 -0.13 6.54
CA ASN A 74 11.75 -1.39 6.55
C ASN A 74 12.78 -1.47 7.69
N PRO A 75 13.29 -2.68 8.01
CA PRO A 75 14.38 -2.85 8.98
C PRO A 75 15.65 -2.04 8.65
N SER A 76 15.85 -1.69 7.37
CA SER A 76 16.93 -0.82 6.92
C SER A 76 16.78 0.64 7.36
N ALA A 77 15.64 1.04 7.93
CA ALA A 77 15.31 2.42 8.27
C ALA A 77 16.36 3.10 9.18
N ALA A 78 16.94 2.36 10.12
CA ALA A 78 18.00 2.90 10.98
C ALA A 78 19.27 3.25 10.18
N ALA A 79 19.68 2.39 9.26
CA ALA A 79 20.86 2.62 8.41
C ALA A 79 20.61 3.75 7.39
N GLU A 80 19.41 3.80 6.81
CA GLU A 80 18.97 4.84 5.88
C GLU A 80 18.91 6.21 6.55
N SER A 81 18.26 6.32 7.72
CA SER A 81 18.22 7.54 8.52
C SER A 81 19.62 8.02 8.91
N ALA A 82 20.49 7.12 9.38
CA ALA A 82 21.87 7.45 9.73
C ALA A 82 22.67 7.96 8.52
N ALA A 83 22.50 7.35 7.35
CA ALA A 83 23.16 7.78 6.12
C ALA A 83 22.69 9.15 5.63
N LEU A 84 21.41 9.47 5.88
CA LEU A 84 20.84 10.78 5.63
C LEU A 84 21.22 11.80 6.71
N ALA A 85 21.71 11.37 7.87
CA ALA A 85 21.80 12.18 9.08
C ALA A 85 20.47 12.89 9.37
N ALA A 86 19.38 12.13 9.37
CA ALA A 86 18.04 12.70 9.53
C ALA A 86 17.83 13.30 10.91
N ASP A 87 17.25 14.50 10.95
CA ASP A 87 16.94 15.24 12.17
C ASP A 87 15.73 14.66 12.91
N VAL A 88 14.77 14.14 12.16
CA VAL A 88 13.57 13.50 12.69
C VAL A 88 13.41 12.17 11.98
N THR A 89 13.31 11.09 12.76
CA THR A 89 13.14 9.73 12.27
C THR A 89 11.82 9.17 12.78
N ILE A 90 10.97 8.77 11.86
CA ILE A 90 9.78 7.96 12.11
C ILE A 90 10.09 6.58 11.54
N ALA A 91 10.38 5.62 12.42
CA ALA A 91 10.59 4.23 12.04
C ALA A 91 9.39 3.39 12.48
N VAL A 92 9.10 2.34 11.72
CA VAL A 92 7.99 1.43 12.05
C VAL A 92 8.18 0.84 13.43
N SER A 93 7.13 1.00 14.24
CA SER A 93 7.09 0.47 15.60
C SER A 93 6.24 -0.79 15.72
N GLY A 94 5.29 -0.99 14.80
CA GLY A 94 4.24 -2.01 14.92
C GLY A 94 3.25 -1.76 16.07
N SER A 95 3.34 -0.61 16.74
CA SER A 95 2.46 -0.18 17.81
C SER A 95 1.26 0.58 17.23
N SER A 96 0.07 0.41 17.79
CA SER A 96 -1.06 1.32 17.55
C SER A 96 -1.12 2.47 18.56
N ILE A 97 -0.22 2.49 19.54
CA ILE A 97 -0.21 3.47 20.64
C ILE A 97 0.71 4.63 20.32
N VAL A 98 0.13 5.85 20.35
CA VAL A 98 0.86 7.12 20.18
C VAL A 98 0.63 8.03 21.37
N ALA A 99 1.70 8.59 21.92
CA ALA A 99 1.64 9.56 23.01
C ALA A 99 1.44 11.00 22.48
N CYS A 100 0.48 11.74 23.05
CA CYS A 100 0.26 13.16 22.77
C CYS A 100 -0.49 13.82 23.94
N GLY A 101 -0.11 15.04 24.34
CA GLY A 101 -0.71 15.72 25.49
C GLY A 101 -0.51 14.97 26.82
N GLY A 102 0.61 14.26 26.96
CA GLY A 102 0.92 13.46 28.16
C GLY A 102 0.06 12.20 28.35
N LYS A 103 -0.64 11.75 27.30
CA LYS A 103 -1.47 10.54 27.32
C LYS A 103 -1.18 9.66 26.11
N ASP A 104 -1.35 8.37 26.31
CA ASP A 104 -1.31 7.36 25.24
C ASP A 104 -2.68 7.21 24.58
N HIS A 105 -2.70 7.14 23.25
CA HIS A 105 -3.90 6.99 22.44
C HIS A 105 -3.79 5.75 21.55
N ASP A 106 -4.77 4.84 21.64
CA ASP A 106 -4.79 3.62 20.82
C ASP A 106 -5.51 3.85 19.48
N LEU A 107 -4.70 4.03 18.43
CA LEU A 107 -5.14 4.29 17.06
C LEU A 107 -5.79 3.08 16.38
N ALA A 108 -5.77 1.89 16.99
CA ALA A 108 -6.56 0.75 16.53
C ALA A 108 -8.06 1.00 16.70
N THR A 109 -8.45 1.94 17.58
CA THR A 109 -9.85 2.25 17.89
C THR A 109 -10.26 3.63 17.35
N ASP A 110 -11.52 3.77 16.96
CA ASP A 110 -12.11 5.06 16.58
C ASP A 110 -11.98 6.09 17.73
N VAL A 111 -12.20 5.64 18.96
CA VAL A 111 -12.09 6.49 20.17
C VAL A 111 -10.67 7.02 20.32
N GLY A 112 -9.65 6.17 20.17
CA GLY A 112 -8.26 6.59 20.27
C GLY A 112 -7.84 7.53 19.13
N VAL A 113 -8.30 7.31 17.89
CA VAL A 113 -8.07 8.26 16.79
C VAL A 113 -8.68 9.64 17.09
N HIS A 114 -9.93 9.68 17.55
CA HIS A 114 -10.59 10.94 17.93
C HIS A 114 -9.89 11.63 19.12
N SER A 115 -9.47 10.85 20.12
CA SER A 115 -8.77 11.35 21.31
C SER A 115 -7.40 11.92 20.94
N PHE A 116 -6.63 11.22 20.10
CA PHE A 116 -5.34 11.67 19.60
C PHE A 116 -5.47 13.01 18.84
N ALA A 117 -6.39 13.08 17.88
CA ALA A 117 -6.59 14.31 17.09
C ALA A 117 -7.04 15.49 17.96
N ALA A 118 -7.83 15.24 19.01
CA ALA A 118 -8.23 16.25 19.98
C ALA A 118 -7.06 16.72 20.85
N ALA A 119 -6.21 15.80 21.33
CA ALA A 119 -5.02 16.13 22.09
C ALA A 119 -4.03 16.95 21.26
N LEU A 120 -3.77 16.53 20.02
CA LEU A 120 -2.90 17.26 19.08
C LEU A 120 -3.41 18.68 18.82
N ALA A 121 -4.73 18.83 18.65
CA ALA A 121 -5.37 20.12 18.46
C ALA A 121 -5.23 21.03 19.69
N ALA A 122 -5.42 20.50 20.90
CA ALA A 122 -5.26 21.25 22.13
C ALA A 122 -3.82 21.70 22.37
N GLU A 123 -2.84 20.83 22.09
CA GLU A 123 -1.42 21.09 22.32
C GLU A 123 -0.83 22.10 21.32
N HIS A 124 -1.20 21.96 20.04
CA HIS A 124 -0.65 22.75 18.93
C HIS A 124 -1.60 23.81 18.38
N GLY A 125 -2.76 24.02 19.01
CA GLY A 125 -3.71 25.06 18.60
C GLY A 125 -4.31 24.84 17.22
N LEU A 126 -4.56 23.58 16.84
CA LEU A 126 -5.16 23.26 15.55
C LEU A 126 -6.63 23.68 15.53
N SER A 127 -7.08 24.23 14.40
CA SER A 127 -8.48 24.57 14.19
C SER A 127 -9.38 23.32 14.15
N PRO A 128 -10.71 23.48 14.35
CA PRO A 128 -11.65 22.36 14.19
C PRO A 128 -11.57 21.67 12.82
N ALA A 129 -11.32 22.42 11.75
CA ALA A 129 -11.17 21.86 10.40
C ALA A 129 -9.91 20.99 10.25
N GLN A 130 -8.79 21.43 10.82
CA GLN A 130 -7.54 20.66 10.84
C GLN A 130 -7.71 19.37 11.65
N ARG A 131 -8.29 19.46 12.86
CA ARG A 131 -8.60 18.30 13.70
C ARG A 131 -9.50 17.29 12.99
N THR A 132 -10.55 17.76 12.30
CA THR A 132 -11.44 16.90 11.52
C THR A 132 -10.66 16.21 10.40
N THR A 133 -9.80 16.93 9.69
CA THR A 133 -8.99 16.36 8.60
C THR A 133 -8.03 15.29 9.13
N VAL A 134 -7.31 15.53 10.23
CA VAL A 134 -6.44 14.53 10.88
C VAL A 134 -7.23 13.28 11.25
N THR A 135 -8.39 13.46 11.90
CA THR A 135 -9.29 12.35 12.24
C THR A 135 -9.68 11.54 11.00
N THR A 136 -10.14 12.22 9.94
CA THR A 136 -10.60 11.58 8.71
C THR A 136 -9.49 10.77 8.04
N VAL A 137 -8.29 11.33 7.93
CA VAL A 137 -7.13 10.65 7.32
C VAL A 137 -6.79 9.39 8.12
N LEU A 138 -6.65 9.50 9.45
CA LEU A 138 -6.30 8.37 10.29
C LEU A 138 -7.37 7.27 10.28
N LYS A 139 -8.66 7.62 10.27
CA LYS A 139 -9.74 6.63 10.19
C LYS A 139 -9.77 5.89 8.85
N ARG A 140 -9.45 6.57 7.75
CA ARG A 140 -9.42 5.98 6.40
C ARG A 140 -8.18 5.11 6.18
N ALA A 141 -7.05 5.45 6.78
CA ALA A 141 -5.82 4.69 6.66
C ALA A 141 -5.97 3.26 7.19
N ASP A 142 -5.19 2.33 6.61
CA ASP A 142 -5.07 0.97 7.13
C ASP A 142 -4.67 1.04 8.62
N PRO A 143 -5.36 0.33 9.53
CA PRO A 143 -5.03 0.32 10.94
C PRO A 143 -3.53 0.13 11.24
N ILE A 144 -2.82 -0.66 10.44
CA ILE A 144 -1.39 -0.93 10.66
C ILE A 144 -0.46 0.23 10.28
N GLY A 145 -0.92 1.25 9.54
CA GLY A 145 -0.14 2.44 9.20
C GLY A 145 -0.53 3.72 9.92
N ARG A 146 -1.49 3.63 10.85
CA ARG A 146 -2.00 4.81 11.58
C ARG A 146 -0.94 5.42 12.49
N ASP A 147 -0.05 4.62 13.05
CA ASP A 147 1.05 5.08 13.91
C ASP A 147 2.03 5.97 13.14
N GLU A 148 2.48 5.53 11.97
CA GLU A 148 3.38 6.31 11.12
C GLU A 148 2.76 7.64 10.70
N LEU A 149 1.48 7.63 10.28
CA LEU A 149 0.75 8.85 9.92
C LEU A 149 0.52 9.78 11.14
N ALA A 150 0.24 9.23 12.32
CA ALA A 150 0.06 10.03 13.53
C ALA A 150 1.39 10.64 14.02
N ARG A 151 2.50 9.91 13.93
CA ARG A 151 3.84 10.44 14.22
C ARG A 151 4.26 11.51 13.23
N LEU A 152 3.85 11.38 11.97
CA LEU A 152 4.04 12.43 10.96
C LEU A 152 3.23 13.68 11.32
N ALA A 153 1.99 13.51 11.78
CA ALA A 153 1.16 14.61 12.28
C ALA A 153 1.81 15.32 13.48
N LEU A 154 2.39 14.56 14.43
CA LEU A 154 3.13 15.09 15.57
C LEU A 154 4.37 15.88 15.13
N ALA A 155 5.10 15.43 14.10
CA ALA A 155 6.26 16.13 13.58
C ALA A 155 5.88 17.46 12.92
N TRP A 156 4.70 17.55 12.30
CA TRP A 156 4.24 18.76 11.60
C TRP A 156 3.46 19.75 12.49
N ALA A 157 2.73 19.27 13.49
CA ALA A 157 1.85 20.10 14.30
C ALA A 157 2.53 21.33 14.96
N PRO A 158 3.80 21.26 15.45
CA PRO A 158 4.48 22.45 15.97
C PRO A 158 4.56 23.64 15.00
N ALA A 159 4.65 23.40 13.68
CA ALA A 159 4.74 24.47 12.68
C ALA A 159 3.48 25.35 12.61
N GLU A 160 2.35 24.81 13.02
CA GLU A 160 1.09 25.55 13.07
C GLU A 160 1.13 26.67 14.12
N ARG A 161 2.07 26.58 15.08
CA ARG A 161 2.37 27.63 16.06
C ARG A 161 3.63 28.43 15.71
N GLY A 162 4.15 28.30 14.49
CA GLY A 162 5.34 29.00 14.02
C GLY A 162 6.67 28.32 14.34
N ALA A 163 6.68 27.07 14.79
CA ALA A 163 7.91 26.31 14.90
C ALA A 163 8.44 25.92 13.50
N SER A 164 9.74 25.61 13.43
CA SER A 164 10.35 25.11 12.21
C SER A 164 10.28 23.59 12.16
N VAL A 165 9.92 23.03 11.00
CA VAL A 165 9.96 21.59 10.72
C VAL A 165 11.06 21.27 9.71
N PRO A 166 11.53 20.02 9.61
CA PRO A 166 12.48 19.67 8.57
C PRO A 166 11.92 19.94 7.18
N SER A 167 12.66 20.66 6.34
CA SER A 167 12.20 21.08 5.01
C SER A 167 12.31 19.99 3.94
N ARG A 168 12.83 18.80 4.28
CA ARG A 168 13.11 17.73 3.33
C ARG A 168 12.50 16.44 3.84
N LEU A 169 11.56 15.88 3.07
CA LEU A 169 10.81 14.69 3.41
C LEU A 169 11.35 13.48 2.65
N VAL A 170 11.73 12.42 3.37
CA VAL A 170 12.06 11.11 2.78
C VAL A 170 11.04 10.09 3.28
N ILE A 171 10.44 9.35 2.35
CA ILE A 171 9.54 8.23 2.62
C ILE A 171 10.15 6.98 1.98
N SER A 172 10.54 6.01 2.79
CA SER A 172 11.28 4.82 2.34
C SER A 172 10.60 3.52 2.74
N GLY A 173 10.42 2.60 1.80
CA GLY A 173 9.82 1.30 2.02
C GLY A 173 9.54 0.57 0.70
N HIS A 174 8.84 -0.56 0.76
CA HIS A 174 8.28 -1.14 -0.45
C HIS A 174 7.17 -0.22 -0.95
N SER A 175 7.07 -0.12 -2.28
CA SER A 175 6.00 0.64 -2.90
C SER A 175 5.39 -0.11 -4.07
N MET A 176 4.07 0.05 -4.17
CA MET A 176 3.29 -0.40 -5.30
C MET A 176 2.12 0.59 -5.46
N MET A 177 2.07 1.29 -6.59
CA MET A 177 0.93 2.16 -6.97
C MET A 177 0.55 3.24 -5.95
N GLY A 178 1.54 3.88 -5.32
CA GLY A 178 1.31 4.92 -4.32
C GLY A 178 0.93 4.37 -2.94
N HIS A 179 0.97 3.05 -2.75
CA HIS A 179 0.93 2.41 -1.44
C HIS A 179 2.37 2.14 -0.96
N MET A 180 2.67 2.49 0.27
CA MET A 180 3.93 2.17 0.96
C MET A 180 3.68 1.05 1.96
N TYR A 181 4.58 0.10 2.09
CA TYR A 181 4.48 -1.00 3.06
C TYR A 181 5.85 -1.55 3.45
N ASN A 182 5.89 -2.34 4.52
CA ASN A 182 7.09 -3.04 4.95
C ASN A 182 7.04 -4.55 4.69
N ASP A 183 8.22 -5.18 4.75
CA ASP A 183 8.38 -6.64 4.59
C ASP A 183 7.57 -7.44 5.62
N ALA A 184 7.47 -6.94 6.85
CA ALA A 184 6.80 -7.64 7.95
C ALA A 184 5.27 -7.58 7.87
N GLY A 185 4.69 -6.80 6.97
CA GLY A 185 3.24 -6.55 6.91
C GLY A 185 2.68 -5.89 8.17
N THR A 186 3.52 -5.17 8.91
CA THR A 186 3.17 -4.46 10.16
C THR A 186 3.02 -2.96 9.98
N ALA A 187 3.35 -2.42 8.81
CA ALA A 187 3.13 -1.03 8.47
C ALA A 187 2.78 -0.86 6.99
N ALA A 188 1.75 -0.04 6.73
CA ALA A 188 1.23 0.19 5.38
C ALA A 188 0.40 1.48 5.32
N PHE A 189 0.63 2.35 4.34
CA PHE A 189 -0.20 3.54 4.13
C PHE A 189 -0.20 3.98 2.66
N ASN A 190 -1.21 4.75 2.25
CA ASN A 190 -1.21 5.40 0.94
C ASN A 190 -0.46 6.73 1.01
N LEU A 191 0.33 7.05 -0.02
CA LEU A 191 0.97 8.37 -0.16
C LEU A 191 -0.07 9.50 -0.26
N GLN A 192 -1.30 9.19 -0.69
CA GLN A 192 -2.41 10.13 -0.62
C GLN A 192 -2.77 10.50 0.83
N ASP A 193 -2.67 9.58 1.77
CA ASP A 193 -2.94 9.87 3.19
C ASP A 193 -1.88 10.85 3.75
N VAL A 194 -0.62 10.72 3.32
CA VAL A 194 0.45 11.69 3.65
C VAL A 194 0.13 13.09 3.11
N ARG A 195 -0.32 13.18 1.86
CA ARG A 195 -0.74 14.44 1.23
C ARG A 195 -1.96 15.08 1.91
N ASP A 196 -2.99 14.29 2.18
CA ASP A 196 -4.18 14.76 2.88
C ASP A 196 -3.86 15.19 4.31
N LEU A 197 -2.91 14.52 4.97
CA LEU A 197 -2.41 14.94 6.26
C LEU A 197 -1.67 16.28 6.16
N ALA A 198 -0.78 16.46 5.17
CA ALA A 198 -0.07 17.71 4.97
C ALA A 198 -1.02 18.91 4.73
N ARG A 199 -2.16 18.70 4.06
CA ARG A 199 -3.22 19.74 3.95
C ARG A 199 -3.76 20.18 5.31
N ALA A 200 -3.80 19.29 6.31
CA ALA A 200 -4.19 19.63 7.67
C ALA A 200 -3.14 20.48 8.41
N PHE A 201 -1.91 20.55 7.91
CA PHE A 201 -0.79 21.31 8.48
C PHE A 201 -0.19 22.27 7.44
N PRO A 202 -0.96 23.28 6.98
CA PRO A 202 -0.55 24.15 5.89
C PRO A 202 0.76 24.91 6.19
N ARG A 203 1.01 25.30 7.44
CA ARG A 203 2.25 26.01 7.82
C ARG A 203 3.45 25.07 7.88
N ALA A 204 3.22 23.78 8.15
CA ALA A 204 4.26 22.75 7.99
C ALA A 204 4.51 22.47 6.51
N ALA A 205 3.45 22.32 5.71
CA ALA A 205 3.52 22.05 4.28
C ALA A 205 4.24 23.15 3.49
N GLU A 206 4.09 24.42 3.90
CA GLU A 206 4.84 25.56 3.36
C GLU A 206 6.36 25.45 3.59
N GLN A 207 6.81 24.68 4.58
CA GLN A 207 8.25 24.52 4.86
C GLN A 207 8.90 23.39 4.06
N ILE A 208 8.10 22.52 3.41
CA ILE A 208 8.64 21.39 2.63
C ILE A 208 9.13 21.86 1.26
N GLU A 209 10.41 21.66 1.00
CA GLU A 209 11.09 22.00 -0.25
C GLU A 209 11.48 20.76 -1.07
N ASP A 210 11.77 19.62 -0.44
CA ASP A 210 12.20 18.41 -1.15
C ASP A 210 11.42 17.18 -0.70
N VAL A 211 11.04 16.34 -1.65
CA VAL A 211 10.40 15.04 -1.38
C VAL A 211 11.16 13.92 -2.07
N HIS A 212 11.48 12.86 -1.34
CA HIS A 212 12.03 11.62 -1.88
C HIS A 212 11.17 10.43 -1.50
N VAL A 213 10.64 9.73 -2.50
CA VAL A 213 9.90 8.47 -2.32
C VAL A 213 10.81 7.30 -2.71
N GLY A 214 11.48 6.73 -1.71
CA GLY A 214 12.33 5.55 -1.77
C GLY A 214 11.52 4.25 -1.83
N GLY A 215 10.88 3.99 -2.96
CA GLY A 215 10.19 2.73 -3.21
C GLY A 215 10.03 2.46 -4.70
N CYS A 216 9.85 1.19 -5.07
CA CYS A 216 9.67 0.77 -6.46
C CYS A 216 8.43 1.43 -7.10
N TYR A 217 8.53 1.77 -8.38
CA TYR A 217 7.41 2.34 -9.16
C TYR A 217 6.78 3.62 -8.57
N SER A 218 7.56 4.42 -7.84
CA SER A 218 7.11 5.70 -7.30
C SER A 218 7.16 6.87 -8.29
N GLU A 219 7.50 6.65 -9.56
CA GLU A 219 7.59 7.72 -10.57
C GLU A 219 6.29 8.51 -10.77
N ASN A 220 5.13 7.92 -10.51
CA ASN A 220 3.85 8.62 -10.63
C ASN A 220 3.81 9.84 -9.70
N GLU A 221 4.40 9.69 -8.52
CA GLU A 221 4.52 10.72 -7.50
C GLU A 221 5.35 11.90 -7.99
N VAL A 222 6.29 11.65 -8.90
CA VAL A 222 7.14 12.65 -9.54
C VAL A 222 6.41 13.35 -10.69
N GLN A 223 5.70 12.57 -11.51
CA GLN A 223 5.11 13.07 -12.75
C GLN A 223 3.82 13.86 -12.50
N ASP A 224 3.01 13.49 -11.52
CA ASP A 224 1.71 14.11 -11.27
C ASP A 224 1.86 15.52 -10.64
N PRO A 225 1.31 16.60 -11.22
CA PRO A 225 1.28 17.90 -10.57
C PRO A 225 0.31 17.97 -9.38
N ALA A 226 -0.70 17.11 -9.34
CA ALA A 226 -1.65 17.05 -8.23
C ALA A 226 -1.13 16.26 -7.01
N SER A 227 0.04 15.60 -7.12
CA SER A 227 0.68 14.88 -6.02
C SER A 227 1.30 15.87 -5.01
N TRP A 228 2.62 15.91 -4.89
CA TRP A 228 3.34 16.73 -3.92
C TRP A 228 3.26 18.22 -4.24
N ARG A 229 3.25 18.59 -5.53
CA ARG A 229 3.16 20.00 -5.97
C ARG A 229 1.82 20.64 -5.65
N GLY A 230 0.75 19.85 -5.57
CA GLY A 230 -0.57 20.33 -5.16
C GLY A 230 -0.66 20.66 -3.67
N VAL A 231 0.25 20.12 -2.85
CA VAL A 231 0.17 20.21 -1.38
C VAL A 231 1.31 21.04 -0.79
N PHE A 232 2.53 20.90 -1.31
CA PHE A 232 3.71 21.61 -0.88
C PHE A 232 4.00 22.77 -1.84
N GLN A 233 3.48 23.96 -1.51
CA GLN A 233 3.57 25.16 -2.38
C GLN A 233 5.01 25.62 -2.66
N HIS A 234 5.95 25.22 -1.79
CA HIS A 234 7.37 25.58 -1.89
C HIS A 234 8.26 24.42 -2.32
N VAL A 235 7.67 23.29 -2.78
CA VAL A 235 8.45 22.15 -3.27
C VAL A 235 9.28 22.54 -4.49
N LYS A 236 10.57 22.21 -4.43
CA LYS A 236 11.59 22.45 -5.45
C LYS A 236 11.98 21.16 -6.14
N THR A 237 12.04 20.06 -5.40
CA THR A 237 12.43 18.77 -5.97
C THR A 237 11.55 17.63 -5.47
N ILE A 238 11.29 16.68 -6.36
CA ILE A 238 10.61 15.41 -6.06
C ILE A 238 11.42 14.31 -6.71
N TRP A 239 11.75 13.25 -5.97
CA TRP A 239 12.54 12.11 -6.46
C TRP A 239 11.77 10.79 -6.26
N GLY A 240 11.73 9.95 -7.29
CA GLY A 240 11.13 8.62 -7.26
C GLY A 240 11.77 7.67 -8.27
N TYR A 241 11.15 6.51 -8.51
CA TYR A 241 11.70 5.43 -9.35
C TYR A 241 10.67 4.90 -10.35
N GLY A 242 11.08 4.72 -11.60
CA GLY A 242 10.24 4.19 -12.68
C GLY A 242 10.15 2.66 -12.74
N GLY A 243 10.99 1.97 -11.97
CA GLY A 243 11.06 0.52 -11.84
C GLY A 243 11.44 0.13 -10.42
N PHE A 244 12.27 -0.90 -10.28
CA PHE A 244 12.86 -1.25 -8.99
C PHE A 244 13.71 -0.10 -8.42
N SER A 245 13.43 0.29 -7.18
CA SER A 245 14.37 1.09 -6.41
C SER A 245 15.61 0.25 -6.05
N PRO A 246 16.81 0.84 -5.94
CA PRO A 246 18.02 0.10 -5.59
C PRO A 246 17.88 -0.75 -4.32
N LEU A 247 18.26 -2.03 -4.40
CA LEU A 247 18.33 -2.94 -3.25
C LEU A 247 19.70 -2.76 -2.57
N GLY A 248 19.80 -1.82 -1.62
CA GLY A 248 21.05 -1.46 -0.92
C GLY A 248 22.03 -0.62 -1.77
N PRO A 249 23.23 -0.32 -1.25
CA PRO A 249 23.45 0.59 -0.10
C PRO A 249 22.71 1.94 -0.26
N VAL A 250 22.64 2.70 0.84
CA VAL A 250 22.10 4.07 1.00
C VAL A 250 22.62 5.14 0.02
N ASP A 251 23.40 4.77 -1.00
CA ASP A 251 24.07 5.70 -1.91
C ASP A 251 23.11 6.50 -2.77
N HIS A 252 21.99 5.92 -3.18
CA HIS A 252 20.93 6.65 -3.87
C HIS A 252 20.31 7.74 -2.97
N MET A 253 20.14 7.46 -1.68
CA MET A 253 19.68 8.44 -0.70
C MET A 253 20.72 9.53 -0.45
N LYS A 254 22.00 9.17 -0.35
CA LYS A 254 23.11 10.14 -0.25
C LYS A 254 23.22 11.01 -1.50
N ALA A 255 22.99 10.44 -2.68
CA ALA A 255 22.96 11.16 -3.94
C ALA A 255 21.82 12.17 -3.96
N TRP A 256 20.60 11.75 -3.60
CA TRP A 256 19.47 12.68 -3.41
C TRP A 256 19.83 13.77 -2.40
N LYS A 257 20.32 13.39 -1.21
CA LYS A 257 20.68 14.33 -0.14
C LYS A 257 21.65 15.39 -0.64
N THR A 258 22.66 15.00 -1.42
CA THR A 258 23.66 15.91 -1.97
C THR A 258 23.09 16.78 -3.08
N ALA A 259 22.31 16.17 -3.99
CA ALA A 259 21.76 16.86 -5.16
C ALA A 259 20.69 17.90 -4.82
N THR A 260 20.00 17.75 -3.69
CA THR A 260 18.91 18.65 -3.28
C THR A 260 19.30 19.56 -2.12
N ALA A 261 20.53 19.42 -1.58
CA ALA A 261 21.03 20.29 -0.53
C ALA A 261 21.07 21.78 -0.97
N GLY A 262 20.93 22.68 0.00
CA GLY A 262 21.22 24.10 -0.21
C GLY A 262 20.23 24.83 -1.13
N ARG A 263 18.94 24.51 -1.03
CA ARG A 263 17.85 25.16 -1.80
C ARG A 263 17.97 24.97 -3.31
N ALA A 264 18.54 23.85 -3.75
CA ALA A 264 18.68 23.52 -5.17
C ALA A 264 17.30 23.48 -5.87
N GLU A 265 17.18 24.15 -7.01
CA GLU A 265 15.97 24.11 -7.86
C GLU A 265 16.16 23.25 -9.11
N SER A 266 17.34 22.63 -9.27
CA SER A 266 17.75 21.77 -10.38
C SER A 266 18.57 20.59 -9.86
N ILE A 267 18.53 19.47 -10.57
CA ILE A 267 19.35 18.29 -10.28
C ILE A 267 20.15 17.97 -11.55
N ASP A 268 21.44 17.65 -11.40
CA ASP A 268 22.24 17.14 -12.51
C ASP A 268 21.66 15.80 -12.98
N LYS A 269 21.25 15.75 -14.25
CA LYS A 269 20.69 14.55 -14.87
C LYS A 269 21.65 13.37 -14.79
N ASN A 270 22.97 13.58 -14.83
CA ASN A 270 23.96 12.51 -14.72
C ASN A 270 24.00 11.91 -13.30
N VAL A 271 23.78 12.73 -12.27
CA VAL A 271 23.66 12.25 -10.88
C VAL A 271 22.41 11.39 -10.72
N LEU A 272 21.31 11.79 -11.36
CA LEU A 272 20.06 11.04 -11.37
C LEU A 272 20.18 9.71 -12.11
N LEU A 273 20.69 9.74 -13.35
CA LEU A 273 20.82 8.55 -14.21
C LEU A 273 21.86 7.55 -13.73
N ALA A 274 22.83 7.97 -12.91
CA ALA A 274 23.76 7.04 -12.26
C ALA A 274 23.09 6.13 -11.21
N ARG A 275 21.80 6.33 -10.89
CA ARG A 275 21.12 5.71 -9.73
C ARG A 275 19.83 5.00 -10.12
N ALA A 276 19.97 3.85 -10.81
CA ALA A 276 18.84 3.01 -11.25
C ALA A 276 17.79 3.83 -12.04
N PRO A 277 16.55 3.38 -12.33
CA PRO A 277 15.63 4.18 -13.15
C PRO A 277 15.00 5.30 -12.32
N ALA A 278 15.82 6.15 -11.69
CA ALA A 278 15.38 7.29 -10.94
C ALA A 278 14.80 8.36 -11.87
N THR A 279 13.70 8.93 -11.43
CA THR A 279 13.04 10.06 -12.08
C THR A 279 12.92 11.17 -11.04
N ALA A 280 13.15 12.40 -11.46
CA ALA A 280 12.95 13.55 -10.60
C ALA A 280 12.13 14.61 -11.31
N TRP A 281 11.42 15.42 -10.52
CA TRP A 281 10.87 16.68 -10.96
C TRP A 281 11.63 17.77 -10.24
N THR A 282 12.01 18.81 -10.96
CA THR A 282 12.60 20.00 -10.36
C THR A 282 11.85 21.24 -10.83
N LYS A 283 11.79 22.25 -9.97
CA LYS A 283 11.11 23.51 -10.28
C LYS A 283 11.66 24.19 -11.52
N SER A 284 12.96 24.10 -11.77
CA SER A 284 13.61 24.74 -12.92
C SER A 284 13.62 23.91 -14.21
N GLN A 285 13.61 22.58 -14.13
CA GLN A 285 13.78 21.71 -15.32
C GLN A 285 12.51 20.90 -15.66
N GLY A 286 11.50 20.89 -14.79
CA GLY A 286 10.38 19.97 -14.94
C GLY A 286 10.80 18.53 -14.64
N VAL A 287 10.21 17.56 -15.33
CA VAL A 287 10.54 16.14 -15.16
C VAL A 287 11.85 15.82 -15.88
N ILE A 288 12.79 15.20 -15.17
CA ILE A 288 14.10 14.74 -15.64
C ILE A 288 14.32 13.28 -15.22
N GLY A 289 15.20 12.57 -15.93
CA GLY A 289 15.54 11.16 -15.67
C GLY A 289 15.11 10.23 -16.80
N GLU A 290 15.19 8.93 -16.53
CA GLU A 290 14.83 7.89 -17.49
C GLU A 290 13.32 7.63 -17.43
N THR A 291 12.56 8.39 -18.21
CA THR A 291 11.14 8.06 -18.44
C THR A 291 11.08 7.10 -19.62
N VAL A 292 11.04 5.79 -19.36
CA VAL A 292 10.64 4.82 -20.39
C VAL A 292 9.25 5.25 -20.89
N SER A 293 9.13 5.48 -22.20
CA SER A 293 7.87 5.98 -22.79
C SER A 293 6.74 4.98 -22.51
N LEU A 294 5.51 5.48 -22.39
CA LEU A 294 4.35 4.61 -22.21
C LEU A 294 4.25 3.55 -23.32
N GLU A 295 4.58 3.90 -24.56
CA GLU A 295 4.58 2.92 -25.66
C GLU A 295 5.61 1.80 -25.45
N LYS A 296 6.82 2.13 -24.98
CA LYS A 296 7.81 1.10 -24.66
C LYS A 296 7.38 0.23 -23.48
N ARG A 297 6.71 0.80 -22.47
CA ARG A 297 6.12 0.03 -21.37
C ARG A 297 5.03 -0.92 -21.85
N ARG A 298 4.18 -0.47 -22.78
CA ARG A 298 3.16 -1.30 -23.44
C ARG A 298 3.79 -2.43 -24.25
N GLU A 299 4.86 -2.15 -24.99
CA GLU A 299 5.65 -3.18 -25.68
C GLU A 299 6.16 -4.22 -24.69
N ASN A 300 6.83 -3.82 -23.61
CA ASN A 300 7.31 -4.74 -22.59
C ASN A 300 6.17 -5.55 -21.94
N ALA A 301 5.00 -4.95 -21.72
CA ALA A 301 3.84 -5.65 -21.18
C ALA A 301 3.22 -6.64 -22.17
N ARG A 302 3.25 -6.35 -23.48
CA ARG A 302 2.87 -7.31 -24.53
C ARG A 302 3.85 -8.48 -24.57
N ASP A 303 5.14 -8.23 -24.49
CA ASP A 303 6.16 -9.29 -24.42
C ASP A 303 5.98 -10.15 -23.15
N ALA A 304 5.56 -9.54 -22.03
CA ALA A 304 5.25 -10.27 -20.81
C ALA A 304 4.00 -11.17 -20.92
N ASP A 305 3.04 -10.81 -21.79
CA ASP A 305 1.83 -11.60 -22.01
C ASP A 305 2.15 -12.98 -22.60
N ASP A 306 3.21 -13.11 -23.39
CA ASP A 306 3.66 -14.37 -23.99
C ASP A 306 4.03 -15.42 -22.93
N VAL A 307 4.53 -14.99 -21.76
CA VAL A 307 4.91 -15.87 -20.65
C VAL A 307 3.90 -15.88 -19.51
N PHE A 308 2.95 -14.95 -19.49
CA PHE A 308 2.02 -14.77 -18.37
C PHE A 308 1.14 -16.00 -18.13
N ALA A 309 0.56 -16.57 -19.19
CA ALA A 309 -0.27 -17.78 -19.08
C ALA A 309 0.55 -18.97 -18.55
N ASP A 310 1.81 -19.10 -18.98
CA ASP A 310 2.72 -20.14 -18.52
C ASP A 310 3.13 -19.95 -17.04
N LEU A 311 3.27 -18.70 -16.58
CA LEU A 311 3.51 -18.39 -15.17
C LEU A 311 2.27 -18.73 -14.30
N VAL A 312 1.08 -18.26 -14.70
CA VAL A 312 -0.17 -18.47 -13.92
C VAL A 312 -0.53 -19.95 -13.80
N SER A 313 -0.40 -20.70 -14.90
CA SER A 313 -0.62 -22.15 -14.93
C SER A 313 0.46 -22.95 -14.20
N GLY A 314 1.60 -22.34 -13.89
CA GLY A 314 2.76 -23.01 -13.30
C GLY A 314 3.61 -23.80 -14.29
N LYS A 315 3.32 -23.75 -15.61
CA LYS A 315 4.17 -24.35 -16.65
C LYS A 315 5.60 -23.81 -16.57
N ILE A 316 5.75 -22.52 -16.28
CA ILE A 316 7.02 -21.97 -15.82
C ILE A 316 7.03 -22.05 -14.29
N ARG A 317 7.90 -22.91 -13.74
CA ARG A 317 8.13 -22.98 -12.31
C ARG A 317 8.98 -21.81 -11.84
N VAL A 318 8.52 -21.10 -10.82
CA VAL A 318 9.23 -19.99 -10.19
C VAL A 318 9.70 -20.41 -8.80
N THR A 319 11.00 -20.56 -8.61
CA THR A 319 11.57 -21.09 -7.37
C THR A 319 12.07 -20.02 -6.40
N HIS A 320 12.23 -18.78 -6.87
CA HIS A 320 12.57 -17.63 -6.03
C HIS A 320 12.01 -16.33 -6.62
N ALA A 321 11.82 -15.33 -5.77
CA ALA A 321 11.16 -14.07 -6.14
C ALA A 321 11.85 -13.28 -7.26
N HIS A 322 13.16 -13.43 -7.47
CA HIS A 322 13.93 -12.69 -8.49
C HIS A 322 14.28 -13.55 -9.71
N GLN A 323 13.46 -14.55 -10.03
CA GLN A 323 13.69 -15.35 -11.23
C GLN A 323 13.42 -14.50 -12.49
N PRO A 324 14.30 -14.48 -13.51
CA PRO A 324 14.27 -13.48 -14.58
C PRO A 324 12.92 -13.31 -15.31
N ASN A 325 12.24 -14.41 -15.63
CA ASN A 325 10.97 -14.35 -16.37
C ASN A 325 9.84 -13.73 -15.52
N ALA A 326 9.74 -14.11 -14.25
CA ALA A 326 8.72 -13.60 -13.35
C ALA A 326 9.01 -12.15 -12.95
N GLU A 327 10.28 -11.81 -12.72
CA GLU A 327 10.70 -10.45 -12.41
C GLU A 327 10.45 -9.50 -13.59
N ARG A 328 10.79 -9.90 -14.82
CA ARG A 328 10.50 -9.12 -16.03
C ARG A 328 9.01 -8.89 -16.22
N ALA A 329 8.18 -9.93 -16.06
CA ALA A 329 6.73 -9.78 -16.19
C ALA A 329 6.16 -8.86 -15.10
N TYR A 330 6.61 -9.02 -13.85
CA TYR A 330 6.23 -8.14 -12.75
C TYR A 330 6.60 -6.68 -13.03
N ASP A 331 7.80 -6.43 -13.52
CA ASP A 331 8.28 -5.10 -13.85
C ASP A 331 7.53 -4.47 -15.03
N ALA A 332 7.32 -5.24 -16.10
CA ALA A 332 6.57 -4.79 -17.26
C ALA A 332 5.16 -4.31 -16.88
N TYR A 333 4.42 -5.12 -16.11
CA TYR A 333 3.07 -4.74 -15.67
C TYR A 333 3.07 -3.59 -14.65
N GLY A 334 4.00 -3.61 -13.69
CA GLY A 334 4.14 -2.52 -12.71
C GLY A 334 4.43 -1.18 -13.35
N SER A 335 5.30 -1.18 -14.37
CA SER A 335 5.67 0.01 -15.11
C SER A 335 4.47 0.66 -15.81
N VAL A 336 3.54 -0.13 -16.37
CA VAL A 336 2.31 0.36 -17.00
C VAL A 336 1.32 0.85 -15.95
N ALA A 337 1.11 0.07 -14.88
CA ALA A 337 0.15 0.41 -13.85
C ALA A 337 0.48 1.72 -13.11
N ALA A 338 1.78 1.99 -12.93
CA ALA A 338 2.28 3.21 -12.33
C ALA A 338 2.28 4.42 -13.28
N HIS A 339 2.13 4.23 -14.60
CA HIS A 339 2.29 5.33 -15.55
C HIS A 339 1.01 6.18 -15.67
N ARG A 340 1.09 7.48 -15.33
CA ARG A 340 -0.08 8.36 -15.26
C ARG A 340 -0.87 8.52 -16.57
N ASN A 341 -0.18 8.45 -17.71
CA ASN A 341 -0.80 8.63 -19.03
C ASN A 341 -1.40 7.32 -19.58
N ALA A 342 -1.24 6.19 -18.87
CA ALA A 342 -1.98 4.98 -19.19
C ALA A 342 -3.46 5.17 -18.81
N ASP A 343 -4.37 4.68 -19.63
CA ASP A 343 -5.79 4.83 -19.33
C ASP A 343 -6.17 4.02 -18.07
N PRO A 344 -7.23 4.40 -17.33
CA PRO A 344 -7.57 3.75 -16.07
C PRO A 344 -7.82 2.24 -16.19
N ALA A 345 -8.39 1.77 -17.30
CA ALA A 345 -8.67 0.35 -17.51
C ALA A 345 -7.38 -0.44 -17.80
N GLU A 346 -6.48 0.14 -18.60
CA GLU A 346 -5.13 -0.38 -18.84
C GLU A 346 -4.34 -0.50 -17.53
N ARG A 347 -4.36 0.55 -16.69
CA ARG A 347 -3.70 0.54 -15.38
C ARG A 347 -4.27 -0.52 -14.45
N ALA A 348 -5.60 -0.65 -14.37
CA ALA A 348 -6.26 -1.66 -13.55
C ALA A 348 -5.90 -3.10 -13.99
N ARG A 349 -5.91 -3.37 -15.30
CA ARG A 349 -5.50 -4.67 -15.86
C ARG A 349 -4.04 -4.98 -15.58
N ALA A 350 -3.15 -4.00 -15.78
CA ALA A 350 -1.73 -4.16 -15.49
C ALA A 350 -1.50 -4.40 -14.00
N ALA A 351 -2.24 -3.71 -13.12
CA ALA A 351 -2.18 -3.91 -11.67
C ALA A 351 -2.61 -5.31 -11.25
N GLU A 352 -3.70 -5.82 -11.82
CA GLU A 352 -4.16 -7.18 -11.57
C GLU A 352 -3.09 -8.21 -11.94
N ARG A 353 -2.54 -8.11 -13.17
CA ARG A 353 -1.49 -9.02 -13.64
C ARG A 353 -0.21 -8.92 -12.80
N GLN A 354 0.21 -7.70 -12.45
CA GLN A 354 1.34 -7.49 -11.56
C GLN A 354 1.12 -8.20 -10.22
N GLY A 355 -0.07 -8.06 -9.62
CA GLY A 355 -0.44 -8.72 -8.37
C GLY A 355 -0.44 -10.25 -8.47
N GLN A 356 -0.87 -10.80 -9.60
CA GLN A 356 -0.82 -12.25 -9.85
C GLN A 356 0.64 -12.73 -9.95
N VAL A 357 1.47 -12.05 -10.74
CA VAL A 357 2.90 -12.38 -10.87
C VAL A 357 3.61 -12.23 -9.52
N PHE A 358 3.27 -11.23 -8.70
CA PHE A 358 3.81 -11.08 -7.35
C PHE A 358 3.57 -12.33 -6.50
N ARG A 359 2.36 -12.88 -6.50
CA ARG A 359 2.05 -14.13 -5.76
C ARG A 359 2.79 -15.34 -6.31
N ILE A 360 3.00 -15.39 -7.62
CA ILE A 360 3.77 -16.47 -8.28
C ILE A 360 5.24 -16.42 -7.86
N ARG A 361 5.83 -15.22 -7.80
CA ARG A 361 7.22 -14.99 -7.37
C ARG A 361 7.51 -15.60 -5.99
N PHE A 362 6.51 -15.62 -5.10
CA PHE A 362 6.60 -16.15 -3.75
C PHE A 362 5.85 -17.48 -3.54
N TRP A 363 5.37 -18.14 -4.62
CA TRP A 363 4.59 -19.37 -4.52
C TRP A 363 5.28 -20.46 -3.70
N GLU A 364 6.50 -20.80 -4.12
CA GLU A 364 7.28 -21.88 -3.51
C GLU A 364 7.86 -21.50 -2.13
N GLN A 365 8.05 -20.19 -1.88
CA GLN A 365 8.70 -19.67 -0.68
C GLN A 365 7.73 -19.59 0.51
N SER A 366 6.53 -19.07 0.29
CA SER A 366 5.64 -18.71 1.39
C SER A 366 4.16 -18.92 1.05
N VAL A 367 3.72 -18.55 -0.16
CA VAL A 367 2.29 -18.50 -0.50
C VAL A 367 1.63 -19.88 -0.44
N ARG A 368 2.24 -20.95 -0.98
CA ARG A 368 1.62 -22.29 -0.97
C ARG A 368 1.37 -22.81 0.45
N ALA A 369 2.29 -22.53 1.39
CA ALA A 369 2.16 -22.94 2.77
C ALA A 369 1.01 -22.18 3.47
N GLN A 370 0.82 -20.90 3.15
CA GLN A 370 -0.30 -20.12 3.65
C GLN A 370 -1.63 -20.57 3.04
N VAL A 371 -1.67 -20.88 1.73
CA VAL A 371 -2.86 -21.46 1.08
C VAL A 371 -3.22 -22.80 1.72
N ALA A 372 -2.25 -23.68 1.95
CA ALA A 372 -2.47 -24.96 2.61
C ALA A 372 -3.06 -24.78 4.03
N ARG A 373 -2.50 -23.84 4.80
CA ARG A 373 -2.99 -23.52 6.15
C ARG A 373 -4.41 -22.95 6.14
N ALA A 374 -4.69 -22.00 5.24
CA ALA A 374 -5.96 -21.28 5.22
C ALA A 374 -7.09 -22.07 4.56
N TYR A 375 -6.79 -22.83 3.51
CA TYR A 375 -7.80 -23.43 2.61
C TYR A 375 -7.58 -24.91 2.31
N GLY A 376 -6.56 -25.56 2.88
CA GLY A 376 -6.25 -26.97 2.62
C GLY A 376 -7.44 -27.90 2.87
N ALA A 377 -8.18 -27.70 3.96
CA ALA A 377 -9.37 -28.51 4.27
C ALA A 377 -10.48 -28.37 3.21
N ALA A 378 -10.73 -27.16 2.72
CA ALA A 378 -11.75 -26.92 1.68
C ALA A 378 -11.33 -27.50 0.32
N ILE A 379 -10.04 -27.46 0.00
CA ILE A 379 -9.48 -28.09 -1.19
C ILE A 379 -9.64 -29.62 -1.08
N ASP A 380 -9.25 -30.20 0.05
CA ASP A 380 -9.37 -31.63 0.33
C ASP A 380 -10.82 -32.13 0.22
N GLU A 381 -11.77 -31.38 0.79
CA GLU A 381 -13.19 -31.69 0.72
C GLU A 381 -13.70 -31.67 -0.73
N ALA A 382 -13.36 -30.61 -1.49
CA ALA A 382 -13.77 -30.50 -2.89
C ALA A 382 -13.22 -31.66 -3.74
N MET A 383 -11.96 -32.04 -3.54
CA MET A 383 -11.34 -33.18 -4.23
C MET A 383 -12.01 -34.50 -3.84
N THR A 384 -12.22 -34.74 -2.54
CA THR A 384 -12.83 -35.97 -2.03
C THR A 384 -14.27 -36.14 -2.50
N THR A 385 -15.08 -35.07 -2.45
CA THR A 385 -16.48 -35.07 -2.92
C THR A 385 -16.59 -35.38 -4.41
N ALA A 386 -15.61 -34.93 -5.21
CA ALA A 386 -15.55 -35.25 -6.64
C ALA A 386 -15.01 -36.67 -6.93
N GLY A 387 -14.59 -37.41 -5.90
CA GLY A 387 -13.94 -38.72 -6.04
C GLY A 387 -12.54 -38.64 -6.64
N LEU A 388 -11.83 -37.51 -6.43
CA LEU A 388 -10.47 -37.28 -6.88
C LEU A 388 -9.46 -37.45 -5.73
N PRO A 389 -8.20 -37.82 -6.03
CA PRO A 389 -7.13 -37.83 -5.04
C PRO A 389 -6.92 -36.45 -4.40
N LYS A 390 -6.65 -36.42 -3.10
CA LYS A 390 -6.24 -35.21 -2.39
C LYS A 390 -4.88 -34.70 -2.90
N ILE A 391 -4.65 -33.39 -2.75
CA ILE A 391 -3.38 -32.74 -3.08
C ILE A 391 -2.79 -32.08 -1.83
N ASP A 392 -1.53 -32.37 -1.52
CA ASP A 392 -0.81 -31.66 -0.46
C ASP A 392 -0.32 -30.30 -0.97
N VAL A 393 -1.15 -29.28 -0.76
CA VAL A 393 -0.87 -27.90 -1.21
C VAL A 393 0.41 -27.34 -0.58
N ALA A 394 0.84 -27.81 0.60
CA ALA A 394 2.02 -27.29 1.28
C ALA A 394 3.31 -27.64 0.51
N THR A 395 3.30 -28.75 -0.24
CA THR A 395 4.45 -29.24 -0.99
C THR A 395 4.26 -29.15 -2.51
N ALA A 396 3.01 -29.10 -2.99
CA ALA A 396 2.69 -28.99 -4.41
C ALA A 396 3.30 -27.75 -5.07
N THR A 397 3.85 -27.95 -6.25
CA THR A 397 4.16 -26.88 -7.19
C THR A 397 2.88 -26.22 -7.68
N ARG A 398 3.01 -25.01 -8.24
CA ARG A 398 1.85 -24.32 -8.83
C ARG A 398 1.20 -25.16 -9.93
N LYS A 399 2.00 -25.82 -10.76
CA LYS A 399 1.51 -26.67 -11.85
C LYS A 399 0.68 -27.84 -11.34
N GLU A 400 1.16 -28.56 -10.32
CA GLU A 400 0.42 -29.70 -9.75
C GLU A 400 -0.92 -29.26 -9.18
N LEU A 401 -0.97 -28.10 -8.53
CA LEU A 401 -2.23 -27.54 -8.04
C LEU A 401 -3.19 -27.18 -9.17
N MET A 402 -2.70 -26.59 -10.26
CA MET A 402 -3.55 -26.26 -11.42
C MET A 402 -4.04 -27.51 -12.14
N ASP A 403 -3.19 -28.52 -12.31
CA ASP A 403 -3.60 -29.80 -12.91
C ASP A 403 -4.70 -30.49 -12.05
N ALA A 404 -4.59 -30.44 -10.72
CA ALA A 404 -5.63 -30.94 -9.81
C ALA A 404 -6.95 -30.16 -9.93
N PHE A 405 -6.88 -28.83 -10.05
CA PHE A 405 -8.05 -27.98 -10.24
C PHE A 405 -8.71 -28.19 -11.61
N GLU A 406 -7.95 -28.41 -12.69
CA GLU A 406 -8.53 -28.77 -13.98
C GLU A 406 -9.21 -30.15 -13.95
N ALA A 407 -8.62 -31.14 -13.27
CA ALA A 407 -9.26 -32.44 -13.08
C ALA A 407 -10.58 -32.31 -12.30
N LEU A 408 -10.61 -31.47 -11.27
CA LEU A 408 -11.83 -31.15 -10.53
C LEU A 408 -12.86 -30.50 -11.44
N ARG A 409 -12.48 -29.45 -12.19
CA ARG A 409 -13.37 -28.76 -13.14
C ARG A 409 -13.93 -29.70 -14.20
N ALA A 410 -13.12 -30.61 -14.74
CA ALA A 410 -13.58 -31.60 -15.71
C ALA A 410 -14.61 -32.57 -15.12
N LYS A 411 -14.51 -32.90 -13.83
CA LYS A 411 -15.42 -33.80 -13.13
C LYS A 411 -16.74 -33.13 -12.71
N THR A 412 -16.69 -31.86 -12.31
CA THR A 412 -17.84 -31.12 -11.73
C THR A 412 -18.45 -30.10 -12.69
N GLY A 413 -17.83 -29.84 -13.84
CA GLY A 413 -18.20 -28.81 -14.81
C GLY A 413 -17.68 -27.39 -14.47
N ALA A 414 -17.41 -27.10 -13.20
CA ALA A 414 -16.89 -25.82 -12.74
C ALA A 414 -16.09 -25.97 -11.43
N LEU A 415 -15.14 -25.05 -11.19
CA LEU A 415 -14.48 -24.96 -9.89
C LEU A 415 -15.40 -24.31 -8.86
N PRO A 416 -15.37 -24.75 -7.59
CA PRO A 416 -15.94 -23.98 -6.49
C PRO A 416 -15.39 -22.54 -6.48
N PRO A 417 -16.19 -21.51 -6.13
CA PRO A 417 -15.76 -20.11 -6.21
C PRO A 417 -14.45 -19.80 -5.48
N LEU A 418 -14.21 -20.42 -4.33
CA LEU A 418 -12.96 -20.27 -3.59
C LEU A 418 -11.75 -20.80 -4.38
N LEU A 419 -11.86 -22.01 -4.93
CA LEU A 419 -10.77 -22.66 -5.67
C LEU A 419 -10.49 -21.92 -6.99
N ASP A 420 -11.53 -21.40 -7.67
CA ASP A 420 -11.36 -20.54 -8.84
C ASP A 420 -10.58 -19.26 -8.50
N ARG A 421 -10.84 -18.65 -7.34
CA ARG A 421 -10.07 -17.48 -6.86
C ARG A 421 -8.63 -17.83 -6.52
N ILE A 422 -8.36 -19.00 -5.92
CA ILE A 422 -6.98 -19.51 -5.71
C ILE A 422 -6.28 -19.78 -7.06
N ALA A 423 -6.99 -20.33 -8.04
CA ALA A 423 -6.51 -20.55 -9.39
C ALA A 423 -6.15 -19.25 -10.12
N LYS A 424 -6.89 -18.16 -9.83
CA LYS A 424 -6.63 -16.83 -10.38
C LYS A 424 -5.70 -15.97 -9.54
N LEU A 425 -5.20 -16.48 -8.42
CA LEU A 425 -4.36 -15.76 -7.48
C LEU A 425 -5.01 -14.44 -6.99
N ASP A 426 -6.32 -14.51 -6.72
CA ASP A 426 -7.14 -13.35 -6.34
C ASP A 426 -6.61 -12.72 -5.04
N PRO A 427 -6.36 -11.40 -5.00
CA PRO A 427 -5.82 -10.73 -3.82
C PRO A 427 -6.72 -10.78 -2.58
N ARG A 428 -8.01 -11.08 -2.75
CA ARG A 428 -8.97 -11.23 -1.65
C ARG A 428 -8.87 -12.58 -0.95
N VAL A 429 -8.20 -13.55 -1.57
CA VAL A 429 -8.02 -14.91 -1.05
C VAL A 429 -6.55 -15.18 -0.75
N ILE A 430 -5.64 -14.69 -1.58
CA ILE A 430 -4.21 -14.78 -1.36
C ILE A 430 -3.71 -13.38 -1.02
N ASP A 431 -3.56 -13.08 0.27
CA ASP A 431 -3.10 -11.78 0.72
C ASP A 431 -1.66 -11.52 0.27
N HIS A 432 -1.34 -10.28 -0.10
CA HIS A 432 0.03 -9.86 -0.39
C HIS A 432 0.97 -10.06 0.79
N LYS A 433 0.45 -10.02 2.03
CA LYS A 433 1.19 -10.32 3.27
C LYS A 433 1.75 -11.75 3.32
N TRP A 434 1.30 -12.64 2.44
CA TRP A 434 1.84 -13.99 2.32
C TRP A 434 3.06 -14.06 1.42
N CYS A 435 3.47 -12.98 0.76
CA CYS A 435 4.59 -12.93 -0.17
C CYS A 435 5.84 -12.42 0.54
N VAL A 436 6.53 -13.30 1.28
CA VAL A 436 7.69 -13.00 2.13
C VAL A 436 8.86 -13.93 1.87
#